data_AF-A0A9W2YJQ2-F1
#
_entry.id   AF-A0A9W2YJQ2-F1
#
_cell.length_a   1.000
_cell.length_b   1.000
_cell.length_c   1.000
_cell.angle_alpha   90.00
_cell.angle_beta   90.00
_cell.angle_gamma   90.00
#
_symmetry.space_group_name_H-M   'P 1'
#
loop_
_entity.id
_entity.type
_entity.pdbx_description
1 polymer ?
#
loop_
_entity_poly.entity_id
_entity_poly.type
_entity_poly.pdbx_seq_one_letter_code
_entity_poly.pdbx_strand_id
1 'polypeptide(L)'
;MSRMTVFLVIVSLATVVSAGYVNDWDSPFNFRCPDNQIISYTSSIHDNRKEDRRWEFLCRTAGKTHSCIDSGYVNEFDEPIVYTCPGNKVMVGAHSYHSNKHEDRRFGFYCCDVKGRSPRNCYDTGYVNDWDQKLTLVVPEGKAIKAAFSHHDNRREDRRWKYQICTL
;
A
#
# COMPACT_ATOMS: atom_id res chain seq x y z
N MET A 1 -18.79 -60.87 -9.61
CA MET A 1 -18.14 -60.08 -8.55
C MET A 1 -17.68 -58.76 -9.17
N SER A 2 -18.46 -57.69 -9.06
CA SER A 2 -18.07 -56.36 -9.57
C SER A 2 -17.57 -55.51 -8.41
N ARG A 3 -16.31 -55.05 -8.48
CA ARG A 3 -15.72 -54.16 -7.48
C ARG A 3 -16.04 -52.72 -7.88
N MET A 4 -16.80 -52.04 -7.03
CA MET A 4 -17.17 -50.64 -7.20
C MET A 4 -16.07 -49.76 -6.60
N THR A 5 -15.30 -49.08 -7.45
CA THR A 5 -14.25 -48.15 -7.01
C THR A 5 -14.88 -46.79 -6.74
N VAL A 6 -14.86 -46.34 -5.49
CA VAL A 6 -15.31 -45.00 -5.08
C VAL A 6 -14.14 -44.03 -5.23
N PHE A 7 -14.29 -43.04 -6.11
CA PHE A 7 -13.35 -41.92 -6.20
C PHE A 7 -13.76 -40.82 -5.22
N LEU A 8 -12.95 -40.59 -4.20
CA LEU A 8 -13.11 -39.47 -3.29
C LEU A 8 -12.60 -38.19 -3.98
N VAL A 9 -13.51 -37.30 -4.36
CA VAL A 9 -13.14 -35.96 -4.86
C VAL A 9 -12.87 -35.08 -3.64
N ILE A 10 -11.60 -34.88 -3.30
CA ILE A 10 -11.19 -33.93 -2.27
C ILE A 10 -11.26 -32.53 -2.91
N VAL A 11 -12.34 -31.80 -2.64
CA VAL A 11 -12.43 -30.37 -2.97
C VAL A 11 -11.63 -29.61 -1.91
N SER A 12 -10.38 -29.27 -2.23
CA SER A 12 -9.60 -28.35 -1.41
C SER A 12 -10.23 -26.95 -1.53
N LEU A 13 -10.97 -26.53 -0.50
CA LEU A 13 -11.28 -25.11 -0.32
C LEU A 13 -9.95 -24.38 -0.12
N ALA A 14 -9.45 -23.74 -1.18
CA ALA A 14 -8.43 -22.71 -1.01
C ALA A 14 -9.08 -21.61 -0.16
N THR A 15 -8.69 -21.51 1.10
CA THR A 15 -9.04 -20.37 1.93
C THR A 15 -8.45 -19.15 1.25
N VAL A 16 -9.30 -18.30 0.69
CA VAL A 16 -8.90 -16.96 0.29
C VAL A 16 -8.58 -16.24 1.60
N VAL A 17 -7.32 -16.22 1.99
CA VAL A 17 -6.84 -15.34 3.05
C VAL A 17 -7.04 -13.94 2.50
N SER A 18 -8.17 -13.32 2.84
CA SER A 18 -8.30 -11.87 2.73
C SER A 18 -7.14 -11.32 3.55
N ALA A 19 -6.21 -10.60 2.92
CA ALA A 19 -5.26 -9.82 3.68
C ALA A 19 -6.09 -8.85 4.54
N GLY A 20 -6.04 -9.02 5.86
CA GLY A 20 -6.75 -8.14 6.76
C GLY A 20 -6.16 -6.73 6.71
N TYR A 21 -6.87 -5.77 7.30
CA TYR A 21 -6.29 -4.47 7.54
C TYR A 21 -5.02 -4.60 8.40
N VAL A 22 -3.98 -3.83 8.06
CA VAL A 22 -2.70 -3.83 8.78
C VAL A 22 -2.74 -2.96 10.05
N ASN A 23 -3.86 -2.26 10.28
CA ASN A 23 -4.18 -1.53 11.50
C ASN A 23 -5.68 -1.56 11.79
N ASP A 24 -6.00 -1.36 13.06
CA ASP A 24 -7.31 -0.90 13.52
C ASP A 24 -7.42 0.63 13.46
N TRP A 25 -8.61 1.16 13.72
CA TRP A 25 -8.86 2.60 13.83
C TRP A 25 -7.99 3.23 14.94
N ASP A 26 -7.56 4.46 14.72
CA ASP A 26 -6.73 5.30 15.59
C ASP A 26 -5.36 4.66 15.91
N SER A 27 -5.08 3.50 15.30
CA SER A 27 -3.90 2.68 15.57
C SER A 27 -2.85 2.87 14.48
N PRO A 28 -1.56 2.83 14.85
CA PRO A 28 -0.49 2.90 13.88
C PRO A 28 -0.37 1.61 13.07
N PHE A 29 0.30 1.69 11.93
CA PHE A 29 0.87 0.52 11.26
C PHE A 29 2.34 0.75 10.90
N ASN A 30 3.06 -0.36 10.78
CA ASN A 30 4.38 -0.40 10.15
C ASN A 30 4.44 -1.63 9.24
N PHE A 31 4.14 -1.42 7.97
CA PHE A 31 4.04 -2.47 6.97
C PHE A 31 5.23 -2.44 6.03
N ARG A 32 5.87 -3.61 5.84
CA ARG A 32 6.90 -3.84 4.84
C ARG A 32 6.61 -5.13 4.11
N CYS A 33 6.73 -5.10 2.79
CA CYS A 33 6.76 -6.33 2.03
C CYS A 33 7.97 -7.20 2.44
N PRO A 34 7.84 -8.54 2.41
CA PRO A 34 8.97 -9.43 2.62
C PRO A 34 10.09 -9.16 1.61
N ASP A 35 11.28 -9.66 1.93
CA ASP A 35 12.44 -9.57 1.02
C ASP A 35 12.09 -10.03 -0.39
N ASN A 36 12.65 -9.32 -1.37
CA ASN A 36 12.46 -9.53 -2.81
C ASN A 36 11.04 -9.21 -3.34
N GLN A 37 10.19 -8.60 -2.51
CA GLN A 37 8.85 -8.18 -2.88
C GLN A 37 8.68 -6.66 -2.84
N ILE A 38 7.72 -6.17 -3.62
CA ILE A 38 7.29 -4.77 -3.67
C ILE A 38 5.78 -4.70 -3.45
N ILE A 39 5.25 -3.51 -3.13
CA ILE A 39 3.80 -3.29 -3.03
C ILE A 39 3.16 -3.52 -4.41
N SER A 40 2.17 -4.41 -4.45
CA SER A 40 1.36 -4.72 -5.64
C SER A 40 -0.04 -4.12 -5.58
N TYR A 41 -0.53 -3.83 -4.38
CA TYR A 41 -1.85 -3.29 -4.13
C TYR A 41 -1.85 -2.47 -2.84
N THR A 42 -2.57 -1.35 -2.87
CA THR A 42 -2.85 -0.52 -1.71
C THR A 42 -4.35 -0.26 -1.66
N SER A 43 -4.96 -0.48 -0.52
CA SER A 43 -6.37 -0.19 -0.26
C SER A 43 -6.52 0.44 1.10
N SER A 44 -7.54 1.29 1.23
CA SER A 44 -7.88 1.88 2.52
C SER A 44 -9.34 2.27 2.57
N ILE A 45 -9.98 2.06 3.71
CA ILE A 45 -11.33 2.55 3.99
C ILE A 45 -11.29 3.62 5.08
N HIS A 46 -12.18 4.59 4.97
CA HIS A 46 -12.38 5.67 5.94
C HIS A 46 -13.67 5.43 6.74
N ASP A 47 -13.71 5.93 7.97
CA ASP A 47 -14.91 5.93 8.82
C ASP A 47 -15.11 7.31 9.44
N ASN A 48 -16.19 8.00 9.07
CA ASN A 48 -16.47 9.38 9.50
C ASN A 48 -16.77 9.54 11.00
N ARG A 49 -16.97 8.46 11.78
CA ARG A 49 -17.09 8.60 13.25
C ARG A 49 -15.72 8.57 13.91
N LYS A 50 -14.78 7.89 13.27
CA LYS A 50 -13.39 7.79 13.70
C LYS A 50 -12.52 8.88 13.10
N GLU A 51 -12.94 9.44 11.96
CA GLU A 51 -12.14 10.34 11.13
C GLU A 51 -10.73 9.77 10.92
N ASP A 52 -10.73 8.50 10.50
CA ASP A 52 -9.53 7.72 10.36
C ASP A 52 -9.64 6.71 9.23
N ARG A 53 -8.49 6.17 8.81
CA ARG A 53 -8.34 5.18 7.76
C ARG A 53 -7.67 3.90 8.25
N ARG A 54 -8.27 2.76 7.89
CA ARG A 54 -7.60 1.45 7.94
C ARG A 54 -6.97 1.11 6.60
N TRP A 55 -5.82 0.45 6.65
CA TRP A 55 -4.97 0.23 5.48
C TRP A 55 -4.81 -1.25 5.19
N GLU A 56 -4.71 -1.58 3.91
CA GLU A 56 -4.48 -2.92 3.40
C GLU A 56 -3.42 -2.84 2.30
N PHE A 57 -2.43 -3.72 2.35
CA PHE A 57 -1.37 -3.80 1.36
C PHE A 57 -1.20 -5.26 0.93
N LEU A 58 -0.99 -5.47 -0.37
CA LEU A 58 -0.49 -6.75 -0.87
C LEU A 58 0.89 -6.55 -1.49
N CYS A 59 1.65 -7.63 -1.49
CA CYS A 59 2.99 -7.68 -2.04
C CYS A 59 3.06 -8.63 -3.23
N ARG A 60 4.05 -8.41 -4.09
CA ARG A 60 4.44 -9.40 -5.11
C ARG A 60 5.95 -9.44 -5.26
N THR A 61 6.46 -10.58 -5.69
CA THR A 61 7.86 -10.74 -6.06
C THR A 61 8.24 -9.83 -7.23
N ALA A 62 9.35 -9.11 -7.11
CA ALA A 62 9.89 -8.25 -8.18
C ALA A 62 11.37 -8.45 -8.47
N GLY A 63 12.05 -9.31 -7.69
CA GLY A 63 13.49 -9.55 -7.78
C GLY A 63 14.22 -9.14 -6.51
N LYS A 64 15.52 -9.38 -6.42
CA LYS A 64 16.28 -9.16 -5.19
C LYS A 64 16.23 -7.69 -4.75
N THR A 65 15.59 -7.41 -3.62
CA THR A 65 15.59 -6.07 -3.01
C THR A 65 16.87 -5.86 -2.21
N HIS A 66 17.40 -4.64 -2.22
CA HIS A 66 18.61 -4.27 -1.48
C HIS A 66 18.69 -2.76 -1.29
N SER A 67 19.68 -2.31 -0.51
CA SER A 67 19.95 -0.89 -0.25
C SER A 67 18.70 -0.14 0.22
N CYS A 68 17.92 -0.78 1.10
CA CYS A 68 16.65 -0.24 1.56
C CYS A 68 16.85 0.95 2.50
N ILE A 69 15.93 1.91 2.44
CA ILE A 69 15.89 3.06 3.34
C ILE A 69 14.49 3.23 3.93
N ASP A 70 14.46 3.89 5.08
CA ASP A 70 13.28 4.49 5.68
C ASP A 70 13.32 6.00 5.41
N SER A 71 12.23 6.57 4.91
CA SER A 71 12.13 8.01 4.71
C SER A 71 11.99 8.81 6.00
N GLY A 72 11.58 8.16 7.10
CA GLY A 72 10.94 8.82 8.23
C GLY A 72 9.57 9.37 7.84
N TYR A 73 8.93 10.14 8.73
CA TYR A 73 7.67 10.81 8.42
C TYR A 73 7.90 11.98 7.45
N VAL A 74 7.12 12.04 6.38
CA VAL A 74 7.38 12.93 5.23
C VAL A 74 6.38 14.08 5.09
N ASN A 75 5.32 14.08 5.90
CA ASN A 75 4.37 15.18 6.04
C ASN A 75 4.25 15.56 7.51
N GLU A 76 3.74 16.75 7.81
CA GLU A 76 3.10 17.06 9.10
C GLU A 76 1.61 16.70 9.04
N PHE A 77 0.92 16.74 10.19
CA PHE A 77 -0.55 16.63 10.20
C PHE A 77 -1.17 17.78 9.41
N ASP A 78 -2.32 17.54 8.79
CA ASP A 78 -3.08 18.46 7.94
C ASP A 78 -2.37 18.88 6.64
N GLU A 79 -1.06 18.62 6.54
CA GLU A 79 -0.24 18.96 5.40
C GLU A 79 -0.25 17.87 4.32
N PRO A 80 0.00 18.25 3.05
CA PRO A 80 0.04 17.30 1.96
C PRO A 80 1.26 16.37 2.05
N ILE A 81 1.13 15.20 1.43
CA ILE A 81 2.25 14.30 1.18
C ILE A 81 2.72 14.56 -0.24
N VAL A 82 4.02 14.80 -0.42
CA VAL A 82 4.69 14.85 -1.73
C VAL A 82 6.02 14.12 -1.58
N TYR A 83 6.02 12.80 -1.78
CA TYR A 83 7.21 11.99 -1.53
C TYR A 83 7.53 11.06 -2.70
N THR A 84 8.79 11.08 -3.13
CA THR A 84 9.35 10.20 -4.15
C THR A 84 10.51 9.41 -3.56
N CYS A 85 10.51 8.09 -3.72
CA CYS A 85 11.65 7.25 -3.32
C CYS A 85 12.92 7.73 -4.04
N PRO A 86 14.07 7.91 -3.35
CA PRO A 86 15.26 8.50 -3.96
C PRO A 86 15.96 7.53 -4.93
N GLY A 87 16.73 8.09 -5.86
CA GLY A 87 17.53 7.33 -6.83
C GLY A 87 16.70 6.34 -7.64
N ASN A 88 17.15 5.08 -7.71
CA ASN A 88 16.46 3.99 -8.43
C ASN A 88 15.53 3.17 -7.54
N LYS A 89 15.27 3.62 -6.31
CA LYS A 89 14.45 2.87 -5.37
C LYS A 89 12.96 2.95 -5.71
N VAL A 90 12.22 1.94 -5.31
CA VAL A 90 10.76 1.86 -5.40
C VAL A 90 10.17 1.52 -4.03
N MET A 91 8.90 1.86 -3.82
CA MET A 91 8.21 1.69 -2.55
C MET A 91 7.92 0.22 -2.26
N VAL A 92 8.33 -0.24 -1.09
CA VAL A 92 8.14 -1.63 -0.61
C VAL A 92 7.32 -1.70 0.68
N GLY A 93 6.97 -0.56 1.25
CA GLY A 93 6.22 -0.50 2.50
C GLY A 93 5.88 0.93 2.88
N ALA A 94 5.06 1.06 3.92
CA ALA A 94 4.67 2.33 4.51
C ALA A 94 4.46 2.14 6.03
N HIS A 95 4.59 3.22 6.78
CA HIS A 95 4.23 3.27 8.18
C HIS A 95 3.50 4.58 8.48
N SER A 96 2.63 4.56 9.48
CA SER A 96 1.79 5.69 9.81
C SER A 96 1.28 5.60 11.24
N TYR A 97 1.00 6.75 11.84
CA TYR A 97 0.21 6.86 13.06
C TYR A 97 -0.82 7.99 12.92
N HIS A 98 -1.92 7.84 13.65
CA HIS A 98 -3.03 8.78 13.70
C HIS A 98 -2.95 9.68 14.94
N SER A 99 -3.55 10.87 14.86
CA SER A 99 -3.76 11.75 15.99
C SER A 99 -5.20 12.23 16.05
N ASN A 100 -5.94 11.84 17.09
CA ASN A 100 -7.29 12.35 17.37
C ASN A 100 -7.36 13.87 17.56
N LYS A 101 -6.24 14.56 17.80
CA LYS A 101 -6.24 16.03 17.89
C LYS A 101 -6.41 16.67 16.50
N HIS A 102 -5.80 16.05 15.50
CA HIS A 102 -5.81 16.51 14.12
C HIS A 102 -6.83 15.75 13.27
N GLU A 103 -7.30 14.60 13.74
CA GLU A 103 -8.07 13.61 12.97
C GLU A 103 -7.40 13.26 11.64
N ASP A 104 -6.08 13.07 11.73
CA ASP A 104 -5.22 12.90 10.57
C ASP A 104 -4.01 12.01 10.89
N ARG A 105 -3.30 11.61 9.84
CA ARG A 105 -2.17 10.68 9.89
C ARG A 105 -0.87 11.27 9.37
N ARG A 106 0.21 10.95 10.09
CA ARG A 106 1.60 11.07 9.59
C ARG A 106 1.94 9.83 8.78
N PHE A 107 2.72 9.98 7.71
CA PHE A 107 3.14 8.87 6.86
C PHE A 107 4.64 8.89 6.63
N GLY A 108 5.24 7.69 6.60
CA GLY A 108 6.56 7.45 6.09
C GLY A 108 6.59 6.20 5.22
N PHE A 109 7.63 6.06 4.41
CA PHE A 109 7.70 5.06 3.34
C PHE A 109 9.03 4.32 3.34
N TYR A 110 8.96 3.04 2.97
CA TYR A 110 10.12 2.18 2.79
C TYR A 110 10.44 2.06 1.32
N CYS A 111 11.69 2.32 0.96
CA CYS A 111 12.15 2.32 -0.43
C CYS A 111 13.37 1.41 -0.59
N CYS A 112 13.37 0.52 -1.58
CA CYS A 112 14.50 -0.36 -1.89
C CYS A 112 14.87 -0.31 -3.38
N ASP A 113 16.13 -0.59 -3.68
CA ASP A 113 16.56 -0.90 -5.05
C ASP A 113 16.19 -2.36 -5.38
N VAL A 114 15.81 -2.60 -6.63
CA VAL A 114 15.56 -3.95 -7.15
C VAL A 114 16.72 -4.34 -8.08
N LYS A 115 17.43 -5.42 -7.78
CA LYS A 115 18.65 -5.81 -8.49
C LYS A 115 18.40 -5.93 -10.01
N GLY A 116 19.16 -5.17 -10.80
CA GLY A 116 19.10 -5.19 -12.26
C GLY A 116 17.86 -4.53 -12.86
N ARG A 117 17.08 -3.80 -12.07
CA ARG A 117 15.86 -3.11 -12.48
C ARG A 117 15.91 -1.66 -12.02
N SER A 118 15.45 -0.74 -12.84
CA SER A 118 15.46 0.69 -12.51
C SER A 118 14.17 1.34 -13.00
N PRO A 119 13.49 2.13 -12.15
CA PRO A 119 12.22 2.72 -12.48
C PRO A 119 12.36 3.65 -13.68
N ARG A 120 11.55 3.40 -14.72
CA ARG A 120 11.52 4.17 -15.97
C ARG A 120 10.09 4.27 -16.50
N ASN A 121 9.87 5.13 -17.49
CA ASN A 121 8.57 5.31 -18.14
C ASN A 121 7.44 5.52 -17.10
N CYS A 122 7.71 6.45 -16.18
CA CYS A 122 6.83 6.76 -15.07
C CYS A 122 5.62 7.58 -15.53
N TYR A 123 4.48 7.38 -14.87
CA TYR A 123 3.30 8.22 -15.03
C TYR A 123 2.63 8.43 -13.67
N ASP A 124 2.02 9.61 -13.51
CA ASP A 124 1.22 9.91 -12.33
C ASP A 124 -0.21 9.40 -12.54
N THR A 125 -0.79 8.84 -11.50
CA THR A 125 -2.21 8.50 -11.49
C THR A 125 -3.07 9.76 -11.30
N GLY A 126 -4.35 9.66 -11.64
CA GLY A 126 -5.36 10.52 -11.03
C GLY A 126 -5.49 10.25 -9.52
N TYR A 127 -6.41 10.93 -8.86
CA TYR A 127 -6.80 10.52 -7.50
C TYR A 127 -7.41 9.12 -7.56
N VAL A 128 -6.87 8.20 -6.76
CA VAL A 128 -7.32 6.79 -6.69
C VAL A 128 -8.43 6.58 -5.66
N ASN A 129 -8.88 7.67 -5.04
CA ASN A 129 -10.05 7.75 -4.18
C ASN A 129 -10.62 9.17 -4.21
N ASP A 130 -11.90 9.28 -3.86
CA ASP A 130 -12.48 10.54 -3.42
C ASP A 130 -12.57 10.58 -1.88
N TRP A 131 -12.99 11.71 -1.34
CA TRP A 131 -13.21 11.89 0.10
C TRP A 131 -14.22 10.90 0.66
N ASP A 132 -13.97 10.37 1.85
CA ASP A 132 -14.79 9.41 2.60
C ASP A 132 -15.02 8.10 1.81
N GLN A 133 -14.37 7.94 0.66
CA GLN A 133 -14.47 6.78 -0.20
C GLN A 133 -13.27 5.86 -0.02
N LYS A 134 -13.49 4.60 -0.39
CA LYS A 134 -12.45 3.58 -0.44
C LYS A 134 -11.35 4.00 -1.44
N LEU A 135 -10.12 3.88 -0.98
CA LEU A 135 -8.93 3.91 -1.81
C LEU A 135 -8.68 2.53 -2.39
N THR A 136 -8.40 2.48 -3.70
CA THR A 136 -7.93 1.25 -4.35
C THR A 136 -6.91 1.57 -5.43
N LEU A 137 -5.69 1.10 -5.21
CA LEU A 137 -4.62 1.12 -6.20
C LEU A 137 -4.19 -0.32 -6.49
N VAL A 138 -4.31 -0.74 -7.74
CA VAL A 138 -3.67 -1.95 -8.25
C VAL A 138 -2.45 -1.51 -9.06
N VAL A 139 -1.26 -1.99 -8.69
CA VAL A 139 -0.04 -1.71 -9.47
C VAL A 139 0.04 -2.77 -10.57
N PRO A 140 0.08 -2.41 -11.86
CA PRO A 140 0.17 -3.40 -12.93
C PRO A 140 1.44 -4.27 -12.83
N GLU A 141 1.41 -5.46 -13.41
CA GLU A 141 2.57 -6.35 -13.47
C GLU A 141 3.75 -5.66 -14.20
N GLY A 142 4.98 -5.95 -13.74
CA GLY A 142 6.19 -5.29 -14.27
C GLY A 142 6.33 -3.81 -13.89
N LYS A 143 5.45 -3.26 -13.04
CA LYS A 143 5.54 -1.88 -12.54
C LYS A 143 5.79 -1.80 -11.03
N ALA A 144 6.05 -0.62 -10.52
CA ALA A 144 6.16 -0.33 -9.08
C ALA A 144 5.74 1.10 -8.74
N ILE A 145 5.39 1.32 -7.48
CA ILE A 145 5.15 2.65 -6.94
C ILE A 145 6.49 3.34 -6.72
N LYS A 146 6.63 4.54 -7.30
CA LYS A 146 7.82 5.39 -7.19
C LYS A 146 7.60 6.57 -6.25
N ALA A 147 6.41 7.15 -6.27
CA ALA A 147 6.03 8.28 -5.44
C ALA A 147 4.60 8.11 -4.91
N ALA A 148 4.33 8.72 -3.77
CA ALA A 148 3.00 8.87 -3.19
C ALA A 148 2.72 10.36 -2.94
N PHE A 149 1.51 10.75 -3.27
CA PHE A 149 1.00 12.11 -3.08
C PHE A 149 -0.33 12.05 -2.37
N SER A 150 -0.56 12.98 -1.44
CA SER A 150 -1.83 13.04 -0.72
C SER A 150 -2.20 14.48 -0.38
N HIS A 151 -3.49 14.76 -0.34
CA HIS A 151 -4.06 16.03 0.10
C HIS A 151 -5.09 15.76 1.19
N HIS A 152 -4.97 16.47 2.31
CA HIS A 152 -5.90 16.42 3.44
C HIS A 152 -6.98 17.50 3.32
N ASP A 153 -8.17 17.29 3.89
CA ASP A 153 -9.23 18.28 3.96
C ASP A 153 -9.87 18.30 5.35
N ASN A 154 -9.57 19.34 6.14
CA ASN A 154 -9.99 19.42 7.56
C ASN A 154 -11.51 19.53 7.77
N ARG A 155 -12.32 19.69 6.72
CA ARG A 155 -13.78 19.63 6.89
C ARG A 155 -14.30 18.21 6.87
N ARG A 156 -13.53 17.30 6.27
CA ARG A 156 -13.84 15.88 6.13
C ARG A 156 -12.92 15.01 6.97
N GLU A 157 -11.81 15.57 7.46
CA GLU A 157 -10.77 14.85 8.21
C GLU A 157 -10.36 13.56 7.49
N ASP A 158 -10.07 13.75 6.20
CA ASP A 158 -9.79 12.68 5.27
C ASP A 158 -8.72 13.08 4.26
N ARG A 159 -8.17 12.08 3.56
CA ARG A 159 -7.11 12.21 2.56
C ARG A 159 -7.48 11.59 1.21
N ARG A 160 -7.23 12.33 0.14
CA ARG A 160 -7.19 11.79 -1.23
C ARG A 160 -5.78 11.49 -1.68
N TRP A 161 -5.60 10.42 -2.44
CA TRP A 161 -4.29 9.88 -2.79
C TRP A 161 -4.05 9.80 -4.29
N LYS A 162 -2.82 10.11 -4.72
CA LYS A 162 -2.27 9.82 -6.04
C LYS A 162 -0.94 9.11 -5.88
N TYR A 163 -0.50 8.42 -6.93
CA TYR A 163 0.78 7.74 -6.95
C TYR A 163 1.48 7.98 -8.27
N GLN A 164 2.81 7.90 -8.28
CA GLN A 164 3.57 7.75 -9.50
C GLN A 164 3.95 6.28 -9.68
N ILE A 165 3.64 5.72 -10.84
CA ILE A 165 3.91 4.32 -11.17
C ILE A 165 4.92 4.27 -12.30
N CYS A 166 5.98 3.47 -12.12
CA CYS A 166 7.04 3.28 -13.12
C CYS A 166 7.12 1.83 -13.56
N THR A 167 7.58 1.59 -14.79
CA THR A 167 8.06 0.26 -15.20
C THR A 167 9.35 -0.08 -14.46
N LEU A 168 9.46 -1.32 -13.97
CA LEU A 168 10.67 -1.88 -13.35
C LEU A 168 11.53 -2.63 -14.36
#